data_AF-A0A7C9NRQ6-F1
#
_entry.id   AF-A0A7C9NRQ6-F1
#
_cell.length_a   1.000
_cell.length_b   1.000
_cell.length_c   1.000
_cell.angle_alpha   90.00
_cell.angle_beta   90.00
_cell.angle_gamma   90.00
#
_symmetry.space_group_name_H-M   'P 1'
#
loop_
_entity.id
_entity.type
_entity.pdbx_description
1 polymer ?
#
loop_
_entity_poly.entity_id
_entity_poly.type
_entity_poly.pdbx_seq_one_letter_code
_entity_poly.pdbx_strand_id
1 'polypeptide(L)' 'MVNTILKEADLFCPNSVRINFTIYQLVL' A
#
# COMPACT_ATOMS: atom_id res chain seq x y z
N MET A 1 9.79 -2.16 9.82
CA MET A 1 10.33 -1.95 8.46
C MET A 1 9.21 -1.90 7.42
N VAL A 2 8.37 -2.93 7.27
CA VAL A 2 7.22 -2.92 6.32
C VAL A 2 6.22 -1.79 6.61
N ASN A 3 5.82 -1.55 7.86
CA ASN A 3 4.94 -0.41 8.20
C ASN A 3 5.56 0.95 7.86
N THR A 4 6.89 1.05 7.90
CA THR A 4 7.61 2.27 7.53
C THR A 4 7.58 2.47 6.02
N ILE A 5 7.85 1.41 5.25
CA ILE A 5 7.81 1.44 3.77
C ILE A 5 6.39 1.73 3.26
N LEU A 6 5.37 1.14 3.88
CA LEU A 6 3.98 1.43 3.54
C LEU A 6 3.61 2.89 3.84
N LYS A 7 4.06 3.44 4.99
CA LYS A 7 3.85 4.86 5.31
C LYS A 7 4.53 5.82 4.33
N GLU A 8 5.78 5.52 3.97
CA GLU A 8 6.52 6.31 2.98
C GLU A 8 5.82 6.22 1.61
N ALA A 9 5.46 5.02 1.18
CA ALA A 9 4.78 4.81 -0.10
C ALA A 9 3.38 5.47 -0.14
N ASP A 10 2.65 5.50 0.98
CA ASP A 10 1.37 6.20 1.09
C ASP A 10 1.56 7.73 1.04
N LEU A 11 2.68 8.25 1.54
CA LEU A 11 3.03 9.67 1.46
C LEU A 11 3.39 10.10 0.03
N PHE A 12 4.10 9.25 -0.74
CA PHE A 12 4.53 9.58 -2.10
C PHE A 12 3.48 9.23 -3.18
N CYS A 13 2.67 8.17 -2.99
CA CYS A 13 1.69 7.69 -3.97
C CYS A 13 0.52 6.92 -3.30
N PRO A 14 -0.34 7.61 -2.54
CA PRO A 14 -1.36 7.00 -1.67
C PRO A 14 -2.39 6.17 -2.43
N ASN A 15 -2.72 6.56 -3.66
CA ASN A 15 -3.79 5.90 -4.41
C ASN A 15 -3.34 4.57 -5.02
N SER A 16 -2.08 4.46 -5.43
CA SER A 16 -1.52 3.22 -5.99
C SER A 16 -1.31 2.17 -4.90
N VAL A 17 -0.80 2.59 -3.73
CA VAL A 17 -0.57 1.70 -2.58
C VAL A 17 -1.88 1.15 -2.04
N ARG A 18 -2.90 1.99 -1.87
CA ARG A 18 -4.24 1.53 -1.45
C ARG A 18 -4.85 0.54 -2.43
N ILE A 19 -4.82 0.81 -3.74
CA ILE A 19 -5.39 -0.10 -4.75
C ILE A 19 -4.65 -1.44 -4.73
N ASN A 20 -3.31 -1.41 -4.69
CA ASN A 20 -2.50 -2.62 -4.67
C ASN A 20 -2.76 -3.45 -3.40
N PHE A 21 -2.85 -2.79 -2.24
CA PHE A 21 -3.18 -3.44 -0.98
C PHE A 21 -4.58 -4.07 -0.99
N THR A 22 -5.59 -3.35 -1.50
CA THR A 22 -6.94 -3.89 -1.66
C THR A 22 -6.99 -5.08 -2.60
N ILE A 23 -6.25 -5.05 -3.72
CA ILE A 23 -6.16 -6.19 -4.65
C ILE A 23 -5.52 -7.39 -3.96
N TYR A 24 -4.42 -7.19 -3.22
CA TYR A 24 -3.79 -8.25 -2.44
C TYR A 24 -4.75 -8.86 -1.41
N GLN A 25 -5.56 -8.05 -0.72
CA GLN A 25 -6.54 -8.54 0.24
C GLN A 25 -7.76 -9.23 -0.40
N LEU A 26 -8.08 -8.90 -1.66
CA LEU A 26 -9.20 -9.52 -2.37
C LEU A 26 -8.80 -10.84 -3.04
N VAL A 27 -7.53 -10.95 -3.45
CA VAL A 27 -6.99 -12.11 -4.17
C VAL A 27 -6.41 -13.18 -3.23
N LEU A 28 -5.96 -12.79 -2.04
CA LEU A 28 -5.48 -13.68 -0.97
C LEU A 28 -6.61 -14.06 -0.02
#